data_AF-A0A1X0F598-F1
#
_entry.id   AF-A0A1X0F598-F1
#
_cell.length_a   1.000
_cell.length_b   1.000
_cell.length_c   1.000
_cell.angle_alpha   90.00
_cell.angle_beta   90.00
_cell.angle_gamma   90.00
#
_symmetry.space_group_name_H-M   'P 1'
#
loop_
_entity.id
_entity.type
_entity.pdbx_description
1 polymer ?
#
loop_
_entity_poly.entity_id
_entity_poly.type
_entity_poly.pdbx_seq_one_letter_code
_entity_poly.pdbx_strand_id
1 'polypeptide(L)'
;SRRPGTPGARFGGAGGSGGSGGSVGGAGGAGGNAGALSFGAGGAGGAGGGGNTTGGAGGAGGNASLLFGSGGAGGTGGHGNALQGGAGGAGGNAGMLSGSGGAGGAGGSAANANGTGTGGTGGAGGKSGVTGSGGDGGAGGFGATTAGMGGNGGNAVAVGNGGNGGNAGKAGGTAGTGGIGGILLGNNGNNGKA
;
A
#
# COMPACT_ATOMS: atom_id res chain seq x y z
N SER A 1 16.95 -20.82 4.44
CA SER A 1 17.01 -21.66 3.23
C SER A 1 16.26 -20.95 2.11
N ARG A 2 16.97 -20.36 1.14
CA ARG A 2 16.35 -19.77 -0.05
C ARG A 2 16.11 -20.92 -1.03
N ARG A 3 14.85 -21.34 -1.22
CA ARG A 3 14.51 -22.19 -2.36
C ARG A 3 14.69 -21.34 -3.63
N PRO A 4 15.46 -21.81 -4.62
CA PRO A 4 15.50 -21.19 -5.95
C PRO A 4 14.07 -21.14 -6.52
N GLY A 5 13.68 -19.99 -7.03
CA GLY A 5 12.38 -19.81 -7.69
C GLY A 5 12.23 -20.79 -8.84
N THR A 6 11.09 -21.46 -8.92
CA THR A 6 10.70 -22.28 -10.06
C THR A 6 10.78 -21.44 -11.34
N PRO A 7 11.51 -21.86 -12.38
CA PRO A 7 11.49 -21.21 -13.69
C PRO A 7 10.08 -21.40 -14.28
N GLY A 8 9.22 -20.39 -14.16
CA GLY A 8 7.82 -20.47 -14.63
C GLY A 8 6.82 -19.52 -13.95
N ALA A 9 7.19 -18.80 -12.89
CA ALA A 9 6.27 -17.86 -12.25
C ALA A 9 6.01 -16.63 -13.16
N ARG A 10 4.87 -16.63 -13.85
CA ARG A 10 4.39 -15.48 -14.63
C ARG A 10 3.90 -14.32 -13.74
N PHE A 11 3.66 -14.59 -12.46
CA PHE A 11 3.21 -13.64 -11.45
C PHE A 11 4.35 -13.20 -10.52
N GLY A 12 4.23 -11.98 -10.00
CA GLY A 12 5.12 -11.47 -8.97
C GLY A 12 4.98 -12.24 -7.65
N GLY A 13 6.10 -12.65 -7.04
CA GLY A 13 6.07 -13.31 -5.74
C GLY A 13 5.66 -12.37 -4.62
N ALA A 14 4.94 -12.83 -3.60
CA ALA A 14 4.63 -12.01 -2.43
C ALA A 14 5.89 -11.64 -1.65
N GLY A 15 5.91 -10.43 -1.08
CA GLY A 15 6.93 -9.99 -0.15
C GLY A 15 6.81 -10.70 1.20
N GLY A 16 7.94 -11.01 1.83
CA GLY A 16 7.95 -11.62 3.16
C GLY A 16 7.57 -10.62 4.25
N SER A 17 6.91 -11.06 5.31
CA SER A 17 6.61 -10.19 6.47
C SER A 17 7.89 -9.78 7.21
N GLY A 18 7.89 -8.56 7.73
CA GLY A 18 8.91 -8.07 8.64
C GLY A 18 8.83 -8.77 9.99
N GLY A 19 9.99 -9.09 10.57
CA GLY A 19 10.06 -9.70 11.90
C GLY A 19 9.74 -8.71 13.00
N SER A 20 9.19 -9.19 14.12
CA SER A 20 9.09 -8.38 15.33
C SER A 20 10.48 -8.00 15.83
N GLY A 21 10.69 -6.74 16.19
CA GLY A 21 11.98 -6.26 16.69
C GLY A 21 11.88 -5.76 18.13
N GLY A 22 12.97 -5.93 18.90
CA GLY A 22 13.01 -5.52 20.31
C GLY A 22 12.76 -4.03 20.52
N SER A 23 13.27 -3.18 19.62
CA SER A 23 12.98 -1.74 19.60
C SER A 23 12.20 -1.36 18.35
N VAL A 24 12.76 -1.61 17.17
CA VAL A 24 12.12 -1.29 15.88
C VAL A 24 11.72 -2.56 15.16
N GLY A 25 10.47 -2.65 14.71
CA GLY A 25 9.98 -3.75 13.91
C GLY A 25 10.65 -3.82 12.53
N GLY A 26 10.87 -5.03 12.02
CA GLY A 26 11.44 -5.24 10.69
C GLY A 26 10.49 -4.77 9.59
N ALA A 27 11.04 -4.23 8.49
CA ALA A 27 10.22 -3.88 7.34
C ALA A 27 9.67 -5.12 6.62
N GLY A 28 8.48 -5.00 6.06
CA GLY A 28 7.94 -5.96 5.12
C GLY A 28 8.71 -5.93 3.81
N GLY A 29 8.96 -7.10 3.23
CA GLY A 29 9.57 -7.25 1.92
C GLY A 29 8.65 -6.73 0.82
N ALA A 30 9.22 -6.18 -0.25
CA ALA A 30 8.46 -5.78 -1.42
C ALA A 30 7.87 -7.01 -2.13
N GLY A 31 6.67 -6.84 -2.71
CA GLY A 31 6.14 -7.78 -3.68
C GLY A 31 6.98 -7.75 -4.95
N GLY A 32 7.22 -8.93 -5.53
CA GLY A 32 7.91 -9.08 -6.80
C GLY A 32 7.09 -8.48 -7.93
N ASN A 33 7.76 -7.87 -8.90
CA ASN A 33 7.11 -7.48 -10.16
C ASN A 33 6.80 -8.74 -10.98
N ALA A 34 5.74 -8.69 -11.79
CA ALA A 34 5.45 -9.78 -12.72
C ALA A 34 6.42 -9.79 -13.92
N GLY A 35 6.42 -10.88 -14.69
CA GLY A 35 7.32 -11.08 -15.83
C GLY A 35 7.10 -10.07 -16.98
N ALA A 36 8.07 -9.96 -17.89
CA ALA A 36 8.24 -8.76 -18.71
C ALA A 36 7.15 -8.45 -19.78
N LEU A 37 6.44 -9.43 -20.36
CA LEU A 37 5.87 -9.19 -21.70
C LEU A 37 4.35 -9.32 -21.88
N SER A 38 3.63 -10.16 -21.15
CA SER A 38 2.22 -10.43 -21.53
C SER A 38 1.28 -10.36 -20.36
N PHE A 39 1.21 -11.40 -19.53
CA PHE A 39 0.23 -11.49 -18.46
C PHE A 39 0.94 -11.77 -17.15
N GLY A 40 0.63 -10.97 -16.14
CA GLY A 40 1.11 -11.20 -14.80
C GLY A 40 0.73 -10.06 -13.86
N ALA A 41 0.12 -10.42 -12.74
CA ALA A 41 -0.11 -9.50 -11.64
C ALA A 41 1.15 -9.37 -10.77
N GLY A 42 1.39 -8.17 -10.26
CA GLY A 42 2.44 -7.94 -9.28
C GLY A 42 2.12 -8.59 -7.94
N GLY A 43 3.15 -9.01 -7.22
CA GLY A 43 3.00 -9.64 -5.91
C GLY A 43 2.58 -8.64 -4.83
N ALA A 44 1.86 -9.09 -3.81
CA ALA A 44 1.57 -8.23 -2.66
C ALA A 44 2.85 -7.92 -1.86
N GLY A 45 2.95 -6.72 -1.29
CA GLY A 45 3.97 -6.38 -0.32
C GLY A 45 3.73 -7.06 1.03
N GLY A 46 4.81 -7.39 1.74
CA GLY A 46 4.76 -7.99 3.07
C GLY A 46 4.37 -6.96 4.14
N ALA A 47 3.73 -7.39 5.22
CA ALA A 47 3.45 -6.52 6.35
C ALA A 47 4.74 -6.16 7.10
N GLY A 48 4.80 -4.95 7.68
CA GLY A 48 5.83 -4.56 8.62
C GLY A 48 5.65 -5.25 9.98
N GLY A 49 6.76 -5.57 10.65
CA GLY A 49 6.77 -6.19 11.97
C GLY A 49 6.46 -5.20 13.09
N GLY A 50 6.00 -5.70 14.24
CA GLY A 50 5.82 -4.89 15.44
C GLY A 50 7.16 -4.49 16.08
N GLY A 51 7.21 -3.32 16.70
CA GLY A 51 8.37 -2.88 17.49
C GLY A 51 7.96 -2.21 18.80
N ASN A 52 8.80 -2.35 19.83
CA ASN A 52 8.49 -1.78 21.14
C ASN A 52 8.53 -0.25 21.13
N THR A 53 9.30 0.37 20.23
CA THR A 53 9.30 1.81 20.00
C THR A 53 8.60 2.17 18.71
N THR A 54 9.01 1.56 17.60
CA THR A 54 8.54 1.89 16.26
C THR A 54 8.17 0.64 15.48
N GLY A 55 6.99 0.63 14.86
CA GLY A 55 6.59 -0.42 13.94
C GLY A 55 7.36 -0.37 12.62
N GLY A 56 7.62 -1.52 12.03
CA GLY A 56 8.27 -1.62 10.72
C GLY A 56 7.36 -1.16 9.60
N ALA A 57 7.91 -0.60 8.53
CA ALA A 57 7.12 -0.23 7.36
C ALA A 57 6.58 -1.47 6.63
N GLY A 58 5.40 -1.35 6.01
CA GLY A 58 4.90 -2.33 5.06
C GLY A 58 5.68 -2.28 3.74
N GLY A 59 5.85 -3.43 3.09
CA GLY A 59 6.50 -3.53 1.80
C GLY A 59 5.63 -2.98 0.68
N ALA A 60 6.23 -2.41 -0.36
CA ALA A 60 5.48 -2.02 -1.55
C ALA A 60 4.90 -3.23 -2.28
N GLY A 61 3.75 -3.08 -2.92
CA GLY A 61 3.23 -4.04 -3.89
C GLY A 61 4.06 -4.02 -5.16
N GLY A 62 4.21 -5.19 -5.78
CA GLY A 62 4.89 -5.34 -7.06
C GLY A 62 4.05 -4.79 -8.21
N ASN A 63 4.71 -4.36 -9.28
CA ASN A 63 4.04 -3.95 -10.51
C ASN A 63 3.64 -5.17 -11.35
N ALA A 64 2.59 -5.01 -12.14
CA ALA A 64 2.19 -6.00 -13.14
C ALA A 64 3.20 -6.14 -14.29
N SER A 65 2.92 -7.07 -15.20
CA SER A 65 3.60 -7.21 -16.49
C SER A 65 3.38 -5.98 -17.37
N LEU A 66 4.26 -5.75 -18.35
CA LEU A 66 4.24 -4.52 -19.15
C LEU A 66 2.89 -4.23 -19.81
N LEU A 67 2.21 -5.24 -20.36
CA LEU A 67 0.99 -5.05 -21.15
C LEU A 67 -0.28 -5.27 -20.33
N PHE A 68 -0.37 -6.41 -19.62
CA PHE A 68 -1.58 -6.80 -18.90
C PHE A 68 -1.28 -7.26 -17.48
N GLY A 69 -2.14 -6.86 -16.56
CA GLY A 69 -2.15 -7.35 -15.18
C GLY A 69 -2.39 -6.25 -14.18
N SER A 70 -2.87 -6.63 -13.00
CA SER A 70 -3.07 -5.71 -11.88
C SER A 70 -1.79 -5.54 -11.07
N GLY A 71 -1.60 -4.35 -10.52
CA GLY A 71 -0.57 -4.13 -9.51
C GLY A 71 -0.87 -4.90 -8.22
N GLY A 72 0.16 -5.29 -7.49
CA GLY A 72 0.04 -5.93 -6.19
C GLY A 72 -0.34 -4.92 -5.10
N ALA A 73 -1.06 -5.35 -4.07
CA ALA A 73 -1.36 -4.51 -2.93
C ALA A 73 -0.09 -4.19 -2.11
N GLY A 74 -0.02 -3.01 -1.52
CA GLY A 74 0.99 -2.65 -0.53
C GLY A 74 0.74 -3.36 0.80
N GLY A 75 1.81 -3.69 1.52
CA GLY A 75 1.74 -4.30 2.85
C GLY A 75 1.37 -3.29 3.92
N THR A 76 0.73 -3.74 5.00
CA THR A 76 0.41 -2.87 6.13
C THR A 76 1.66 -2.50 6.94
N GLY A 77 1.69 -1.31 7.52
CA GLY A 77 2.68 -0.94 8.51
C GLY A 77 2.49 -1.69 9.83
N GLY A 78 3.59 -1.95 10.54
CA GLY A 78 3.60 -2.63 11.82
C GLY A 78 3.21 -1.71 12.99
N HIS A 79 2.79 -2.30 14.09
CA HIS A 79 2.44 -1.56 15.31
C HIS A 79 3.71 -1.11 16.06
N GLY A 80 3.76 0.15 16.50
CA GLY A 80 4.75 0.64 17.47
C GLY A 80 4.15 0.82 18.87
N ASN A 81 4.77 0.27 19.91
CA ASN A 81 4.23 0.37 21.28
C ASN A 81 4.55 1.70 21.99
N ALA A 82 5.57 2.46 21.56
CA ALA A 82 5.98 3.67 22.30
C ALA A 82 5.85 4.98 21.52
N LEU A 83 6.27 4.98 20.25
CA LEU A 83 6.50 6.22 19.49
C LEU A 83 5.69 6.26 18.21
N GLN A 84 5.89 5.31 17.30
CA GLN A 84 5.45 5.48 15.92
C GLN A 84 4.98 4.16 15.29
N GLY A 85 3.81 4.18 14.68
CA GLY A 85 3.34 3.09 13.83
C GLY A 85 4.07 3.12 12.50
N GLY A 86 4.35 1.95 11.93
CA GLY A 86 5.01 1.85 10.63
C GLY A 86 4.14 2.39 9.51
N ALA A 87 4.74 2.97 8.47
CA ALA A 87 3.99 3.38 7.29
C ALA A 87 3.46 2.16 6.52
N GLY A 88 2.29 2.29 5.89
CA GLY A 88 1.79 1.33 4.92
C GLY A 88 2.57 1.42 3.60
N GLY A 89 2.75 0.28 2.94
CA GLY A 89 3.42 0.19 1.64
C GLY A 89 2.54 0.74 0.52
N ALA A 90 3.15 1.31 -0.52
CA ALA A 90 2.42 1.71 -1.71
C ALA A 90 1.91 0.49 -2.50
N GLY A 91 0.76 0.63 -3.15
CA GLY A 91 0.28 -0.34 -4.14
C GLY A 91 1.11 -0.28 -5.43
N GLY A 92 1.24 -1.44 -6.09
CA GLY A 92 1.92 -1.54 -7.38
C GLY A 92 1.08 -1.01 -8.53
N ASN A 93 1.73 -0.66 -9.63
CA ASN A 93 1.04 -0.21 -10.84
C ASN A 93 0.60 -1.39 -11.71
N ALA A 94 -0.48 -1.18 -12.45
CA ALA A 94 -0.97 -2.10 -13.46
C ALA A 94 -0.10 -2.15 -14.72
N GLY A 95 -0.41 -3.11 -15.60
CA GLY A 95 0.12 -3.17 -16.96
C GLY A 95 -0.48 -2.07 -17.83
N MET A 96 0.26 -1.67 -18.87
CA MET A 96 -0.02 -0.48 -19.67
C MET A 96 -1.39 -0.52 -20.36
N LEU A 97 -1.81 -1.66 -20.90
CA LEU A 97 -3.03 -1.74 -21.73
C LEU A 97 -4.27 -2.03 -20.89
N SER A 98 -4.18 -3.01 -20.00
CA SER A 98 -5.29 -3.34 -19.12
C SER A 98 -4.83 -3.85 -17.76
N GLY A 99 -5.44 -3.30 -16.72
CA GLY A 99 -5.25 -3.70 -15.34
C GLY A 99 -5.54 -2.56 -14.37
N SER A 100 -5.92 -2.92 -13.15
CA SER A 100 -6.12 -1.98 -12.05
C SER A 100 -4.85 -1.82 -11.22
N GLY A 101 -4.64 -0.62 -10.69
CA GLY A 101 -3.60 -0.39 -9.71
C GLY A 101 -3.86 -1.17 -8.42
N GLY A 102 -2.80 -1.55 -7.71
CA GLY A 102 -2.90 -2.20 -6.41
C GLY A 102 -3.30 -1.19 -5.33
N ALA A 103 -4.04 -1.65 -4.31
CA ALA A 103 -4.35 -0.80 -3.16
C ALA A 103 -3.10 -0.49 -2.33
N GLY A 104 -3.05 0.69 -1.71
CA GLY A 104 -2.06 1.04 -0.70
C GLY A 104 -2.32 0.33 0.63
N GLY A 105 -1.27 -0.01 1.36
CA GLY A 105 -1.36 -0.64 2.67
C GLY A 105 -1.76 0.35 3.77
N ALA A 106 -2.47 -0.12 4.79
CA ALA A 106 -2.78 0.71 5.94
C ALA A 106 -1.52 1.06 6.76
N GLY A 107 -1.49 2.25 7.36
CA GLY A 107 -0.50 2.61 8.36
C GLY A 107 -0.70 1.85 9.66
N GLY A 108 0.40 1.51 10.34
CA GLY A 108 0.38 0.83 11.63
C GLY A 108 -0.02 1.77 12.75
N SER A 109 -0.58 1.22 13.83
CA SER A 109 -0.95 2.00 15.01
C SER A 109 0.26 2.34 15.90
N ALA A 110 0.10 3.34 16.78
CA ALA A 110 0.93 3.50 17.96
C ALA A 110 0.21 4.11 19.15
N ALA A 111 0.43 3.49 20.32
CA ALA A 111 -0.01 3.98 21.61
C ALA A 111 0.82 3.34 22.71
N ASN A 112 1.28 4.15 23.67
CA ASN A 112 1.96 3.69 24.86
C ASN A 112 1.07 3.79 26.10
N ALA A 113 1.54 3.26 27.23
CA ALA A 113 0.82 3.25 28.50
C ALA A 113 0.49 4.66 29.02
N ASN A 114 1.23 5.69 28.58
CA ASN A 114 1.00 7.09 28.94
C ASN A 114 0.11 7.82 27.93
N GLY A 115 -0.54 7.10 27.00
CA GLY A 115 -1.42 7.67 26.00
C GLY A 115 -0.70 8.47 24.91
N THR A 116 0.59 8.21 24.67
CA THR A 116 1.33 8.86 23.58
C THR A 116 1.64 7.94 22.42
N GLY A 117 1.74 8.48 21.22
CA GLY A 117 2.09 7.73 20.02
C GLY A 117 1.55 8.35 18.75
N THR A 118 2.28 8.17 17.66
CA THR A 118 1.94 8.67 16.33
C THR A 118 1.57 7.50 15.42
N GLY A 119 0.42 7.56 14.78
CA GLY A 119 -0.01 6.57 13.79
C GLY A 119 0.86 6.64 12.53
N GLY A 120 1.09 5.49 11.90
CA GLY A 120 1.78 5.41 10.62
C GLY A 120 0.91 5.97 9.48
N THR A 121 1.53 6.53 8.45
CA THR A 121 0.79 6.97 7.26
C THR A 121 0.31 5.76 6.45
N GLY A 122 -0.87 5.86 5.85
CA GLY A 122 -1.33 4.92 4.83
C GLY A 122 -0.53 5.05 3.53
N GLY A 123 -0.40 3.95 2.80
CA GLY A 123 0.28 3.90 1.52
C GLY A 123 -0.57 4.44 0.37
N ALA A 124 0.06 4.99 -0.65
CA ALA A 124 -0.67 5.40 -1.87
C ALA A 124 -1.14 4.18 -2.67
N GLY A 125 -2.27 4.32 -3.36
CA GLY A 125 -2.73 3.35 -4.35
C GLY A 125 -1.95 3.45 -5.67
N GLY A 126 -1.89 2.34 -6.40
CA GLY A 126 -1.20 2.23 -7.69
C GLY A 126 -2.02 2.78 -8.85
N LYS A 127 -1.35 3.09 -9.96
CA LYS A 127 -2.00 3.58 -11.19
C LYS A 127 -2.56 2.42 -12.03
N SER A 128 -3.62 2.68 -12.78
CA SER A 128 -4.18 1.73 -13.76
C SER A 128 -3.40 1.70 -15.08
N GLY A 129 -3.75 0.74 -15.94
CA GLY A 129 -3.48 0.80 -17.38
C GLY A 129 -4.48 1.68 -18.13
N VAL A 130 -4.38 1.71 -19.46
CA VAL A 130 -5.33 2.41 -20.36
C VAL A 130 -6.77 2.04 -20.00
N THR A 131 -7.05 0.75 -19.80
CA THR A 131 -8.29 0.27 -19.21
C THR A 131 -8.04 -0.28 -17.80
N GLY A 132 -8.75 0.25 -16.82
CA GLY A 132 -8.68 -0.19 -15.43
C GLY A 132 -8.84 0.98 -14.46
N SER A 133 -9.13 0.66 -13.20
CA SER A 133 -9.23 1.66 -12.14
C SER A 133 -7.89 1.85 -11.42
N GLY A 134 -7.67 3.06 -10.90
CA GLY A 134 -6.62 3.27 -9.92
C GLY A 134 -6.88 2.47 -8.64
N GLY A 135 -5.83 2.17 -7.87
CA GLY A 135 -5.95 1.50 -6.58
C GLY A 135 -6.35 2.47 -5.48
N ASP A 136 -7.11 2.01 -4.49
CA ASP A 136 -7.43 2.83 -3.32
C ASP A 136 -6.17 3.11 -2.48
N GLY A 137 -6.11 4.29 -1.86
CA GLY A 137 -5.10 4.62 -0.86
C GLY A 137 -5.39 3.93 0.49
N GLY A 138 -4.34 3.59 1.21
CA GLY A 138 -4.43 2.95 2.51
C GLY A 138 -4.87 3.92 3.61
N ALA A 139 -5.59 3.42 4.61
CA ALA A 139 -5.93 4.23 5.78
C ALA A 139 -4.69 4.60 6.61
N GLY A 140 -4.71 5.77 7.24
CA GLY A 140 -3.76 6.14 8.27
C GLY A 140 -3.94 5.31 9.53
N GLY A 141 -2.85 5.04 10.23
CA GLY A 141 -2.84 4.30 11.48
C GLY A 141 -3.37 5.13 12.64
N PHE A 142 -3.93 4.45 13.65
CA PHE A 142 -4.29 5.08 14.91
C PHE A 142 -3.03 5.60 15.63
N GLY A 143 -3.05 6.85 16.09
CA GLY A 143 -2.05 7.36 17.02
C GLY A 143 -2.72 7.97 18.24
N ALA A 144 -2.19 7.69 19.42
CA ALA A 144 -2.76 8.21 20.67
C ALA A 144 -2.61 9.74 20.81
N THR A 145 -1.56 10.33 20.22
CA THR A 145 -1.34 11.78 20.19
C THR A 145 -1.53 12.35 18.80
N THR A 146 -1.00 11.68 17.78
CA THR A 146 -1.01 12.16 16.39
C THR A 146 -1.50 11.05 15.48
N ALA A 147 -2.60 11.30 14.78
CA ALA A 147 -3.11 10.37 13.78
C ALA A 147 -2.13 10.15 12.61
N GLY A 148 -2.15 8.94 12.04
CA GLY A 148 -1.57 8.70 10.73
C GLY A 148 -2.38 9.39 9.62
N MET A 149 -1.71 9.90 8.60
CA MET A 149 -2.39 10.42 7.40
C MET A 149 -2.91 9.26 6.54
N GLY A 150 -4.03 9.46 5.86
CA GLY A 150 -4.49 8.54 4.82
C GLY A 150 -3.64 8.66 3.55
N GLY A 151 -3.51 7.56 2.81
CA GLY A 151 -2.80 7.53 1.53
C GLY A 151 -3.67 8.00 0.38
N ASN A 152 -3.06 8.60 -0.65
CA ASN A 152 -3.81 9.02 -1.84
C ASN A 152 -4.23 7.81 -2.68
N GLY A 153 -5.40 7.91 -3.31
CA GLY A 153 -5.83 6.97 -4.34
C GLY A 153 -5.00 7.10 -5.62
N GLY A 154 -4.90 6.00 -6.36
CA GLY A 154 -4.22 5.95 -7.65
C GLY A 154 -5.08 6.50 -8.78
N ASN A 155 -4.44 7.02 -9.83
CA ASN A 155 -5.15 7.53 -10.99
C ASN A 155 -5.48 6.40 -11.98
N ALA A 156 -6.61 6.56 -12.66
CA ALA A 156 -6.87 5.86 -13.90
C ALA A 156 -6.24 6.59 -15.11
N VAL A 157 -6.25 5.96 -16.28
CA VAL A 157 -5.67 6.51 -17.52
C VAL A 157 -6.75 6.95 -18.52
N ALA A 158 -7.32 6.01 -19.30
CA ALA A 158 -8.29 6.35 -20.34
C ALA A 158 -9.71 5.92 -19.97
N VAL A 159 -9.87 4.67 -19.56
CA VAL A 159 -11.16 4.08 -19.15
C VAL A 159 -11.01 3.46 -17.77
N GLY A 160 -11.69 4.02 -16.79
CA GLY A 160 -11.79 3.51 -15.42
C GLY A 160 -11.80 4.62 -14.37
N ASN A 161 -12.20 4.26 -13.15
CA ASN A 161 -12.30 5.23 -12.07
C ASN A 161 -10.95 5.44 -11.37
N GLY A 162 -10.72 6.64 -10.83
CA GLY A 162 -9.65 6.84 -9.87
C GLY A 162 -9.93 6.06 -8.58
N GLY A 163 -8.88 5.64 -7.88
CA GLY A 163 -9.01 5.01 -6.57
C GLY A 163 -9.40 6.03 -5.50
N ASN A 164 -10.10 5.60 -4.46
CA ASN A 164 -10.44 6.46 -3.33
C ASN A 164 -9.19 6.77 -2.50
N GLY A 165 -9.16 7.94 -1.88
CA GLY A 165 -8.18 8.26 -0.85
C GLY A 165 -8.48 7.51 0.45
N GLY A 166 -7.43 7.15 1.18
CA GLY A 166 -7.54 6.52 2.49
C GLY A 166 -8.02 7.49 3.56
N ASN A 167 -8.77 6.98 4.52
CA ASN A 167 -9.14 7.77 5.70
C ASN A 167 -7.90 8.06 6.55
N ALA A 168 -7.92 9.16 7.29
CA ALA A 168 -6.93 9.41 8.32
C ALA A 168 -7.11 8.45 9.50
N GLY A 169 -6.08 8.36 10.34
CA GLY A 169 -6.19 7.80 11.67
C GLY A 169 -7.01 8.70 12.59
N LYS A 170 -7.49 8.14 13.71
CA LYS A 170 -8.18 8.91 14.75
C LYS A 170 -7.22 9.91 15.41
N ALA A 171 -7.71 11.13 15.70
CA ALA A 171 -7.00 12.29 16.27
C ALA A 171 -6.36 13.27 15.25
N GLY A 172 -7.17 13.83 14.36
CA GLY A 172 -6.81 15.03 13.58
C GLY A 172 -5.88 14.80 12.39
N GLY A 173 -5.82 13.57 11.86
CA GLY A 173 -4.97 13.26 10.71
C GLY A 173 -5.58 13.78 9.40
N THR A 174 -4.73 14.00 8.41
CA THR A 174 -5.17 14.40 7.07
C THR A 174 -5.61 13.18 6.28
N ALA A 175 -6.81 13.25 5.70
CA ALA A 175 -7.28 12.22 4.79
C ALA A 175 -6.56 12.26 3.44
N GLY A 176 -6.43 11.11 2.80
CA GLY A 176 -5.86 11.00 1.46
C GLY A 176 -6.80 11.57 0.40
N THR A 177 -6.22 12.11 -0.67
CA THR A 177 -7.00 12.56 -1.83
C THR A 177 -7.43 11.36 -2.68
N GLY A 178 -8.60 11.43 -3.29
CA GLY A 178 -8.99 10.50 -4.35
C GLY A 178 -8.13 10.69 -5.60
N GLY A 179 -7.95 9.62 -6.36
CA GLY A 179 -7.28 9.62 -7.64
C GLY A 179 -8.17 10.15 -8.77
N ILE A 180 -7.55 10.57 -9.86
CA ILE A 180 -8.24 11.08 -11.04
C ILE A 180 -8.79 9.91 -11.87
N GLY A 181 -10.02 10.04 -12.38
CA GLY A 181 -10.65 9.09 -13.30
C GLY A 181 -10.06 9.13 -14.72
N GLY A 182 -10.45 8.17 -15.55
CA GLY A 182 -10.00 8.07 -16.94
C GLY A 182 -10.51 9.24 -17.79
N ILE A 183 -9.65 9.71 -18.70
CA ILE A 183 -9.95 10.89 -19.53
C ILE A 183 -11.11 10.68 -20.52
N LEU A 184 -11.42 9.43 -20.88
CA LEU A 184 -12.50 9.09 -21.80
C LEU A 184 -13.76 8.70 -21.03
N LEU A 185 -13.59 7.83 -20.03
CA LEU A 185 -14.66 7.32 -19.17
C LEU A 185 -14.10 7.04 -17.78
N GLY A 186 -14.71 7.62 -16.75
CA GLY A 186 -14.34 7.35 -15.37
C GLY A 186 -14.65 8.49 -14.42
N ASN A 187 -15.00 8.14 -13.19
CA ASN A 187 -15.15 9.11 -12.11
C ASN A 187 -13.83 9.26 -11.34
N ASN A 188 -13.59 10.46 -10.81
CA ASN A 188 -12.57 10.64 -9.79
C ASN A 188 -12.93 9.82 -8.54
N GLY A 189 -11.91 9.34 -7.84
CA GLY A 189 -12.08 8.71 -6.54
C GLY A 189 -12.51 9.71 -5.49
N ASN A 190 -13.17 9.23 -4.45
CA ASN A 190 -13.53 10.07 -3.31
C ASN A 190 -12.31 10.37 -2.46
N ASN A 191 -12.24 11.58 -1.89
CA ASN A 191 -11.30 11.85 -0.80
C ASN A 191 -11.69 11.02 0.43
N GLY A 192 -10.68 10.63 1.20
CA GLY A 192 -10.89 9.96 2.48
C GLY A 192 -11.54 10.87 3.51
N LYS A 193 -11.87 10.29 4.66
CA LYS A 193 -12.42 10.99 5.82
C LYS A 193 -11.35 11.22 6.88
N ALA A 194 -11.46 12.33 7.59
CA ALA A 194 -10.66 12.64 8.77
C ALA A 194 -11.30 12.06 10.04
#